data_AF-A0A7R8VVI7-F1
#
_entry.id   AF-A0A7R8VVI7-F1
#
_cell.length_a   1.000
_cell.length_b   1.000
_cell.length_c   1.000
_cell.angle_alpha   90.00
_cell.angle_beta   90.00
_cell.angle_gamma   90.00
#
_symmetry.space_group_name_H-M   'P 1'
#
loop_
_entity.id
_entity.type
_entity.pdbx_description
1 polymer ?
#
loop_
_entity_poly.entity_id
_entity_poly.type
_entity_poly.pdbx_seq_one_letter_code
_entity_poly.pdbx_strand_id
1 'polypeptide(L)'
;MFSGAASTTPVTNTTEVFVALLRSFHAAHNLILQEDGMLTTLTTAVVLPLISSERYVVCVCNVGDSLAYVYSATHGVREITKARVQLVKVLMFVCAGSHDIHCMRDMRDALGALGPVDGQNPELNNLTCSLTEVESGDIVFLTSDGVSDNFDPVVGKFAVLPPSQSEGEGFRGNTKTRDSFRPGGVLRSPGDPLNPHNSSLPTVQAYQRHELSLLRMDDLLKHGVSGQGPPVGDARSLCELLLDFSTRLTAAKRHILEDPDLYYTVNPGSEQVLVAHNEESLEHEIAAPVTELSRTEQRTRRKRACEKLVMVPGKLDHATVVAYTVGEYKGGHSPKDGRTNHSDELLLETVL
;
A
#
# COMPACT_ATOMS: atom_id res chain seq x y z
N MET A 1 9.25 -40.44 2.96
CA MET A 1 10.58 -40.39 3.59
C MET A 1 11.33 -39.18 3.03
N PHE A 2 11.16 -38.01 3.64
CA PHE A 2 12.10 -36.90 3.53
C PHE A 2 12.16 -36.24 4.91
N SER A 3 12.84 -36.91 5.83
CA SER A 3 13.34 -36.28 7.06
C SER A 3 14.78 -35.90 6.75
N GLY A 4 14.95 -34.68 6.26
CA GLY A 4 16.25 -34.03 6.19
C GLY A 4 16.24 -32.94 7.23
N ALA A 5 16.88 -33.19 8.37
CA ALA A 5 17.17 -32.15 9.35
C ALA A 5 17.89 -31.00 8.63
N ALA A 6 17.23 -29.85 8.51
CA ALA A 6 17.86 -28.66 7.96
C ALA A 6 19.02 -28.29 8.89
N SER A 7 20.26 -28.47 8.43
CA SER A 7 21.41 -27.97 9.17
C SER A 7 21.31 -26.45 9.21
N THR A 8 21.02 -25.89 10.39
CA THR A 8 20.97 -24.44 10.62
C THR A 8 22.39 -23.89 10.65
N THR A 9 23.04 -23.82 9.48
CA THR A 9 24.30 -23.10 9.35
C THR A 9 24.02 -21.62 9.54
N PRO A 10 24.69 -20.93 10.49
CA PRO A 10 24.49 -19.51 10.71
C PRO A 10 24.88 -18.74 9.44
N VAL A 11 24.03 -17.83 9.01
CA VAL A 11 24.27 -16.98 7.83
C VAL A 11 25.45 -16.06 8.13
N THR A 12 26.49 -16.12 7.31
CA THR A 12 27.76 -15.41 7.56
C THR A 12 27.93 -14.13 6.74
N ASN A 13 27.15 -14.00 5.66
CA ASN A 13 27.26 -12.88 4.73
C ASN A 13 25.92 -12.58 4.04
N THR A 14 25.79 -11.39 3.46
CA THR A 14 24.56 -10.94 2.79
C THR A 14 24.23 -11.74 1.53
N THR A 15 25.21 -12.40 0.89
CA THR A 15 24.96 -13.25 -0.29
C THR A 15 24.12 -14.47 0.10
N GLU A 16 24.47 -15.13 1.20
CA GLU A 16 23.68 -16.24 1.75
C GLU A 16 22.26 -15.81 2.13
N VAL A 17 22.08 -14.59 2.66
CA VAL A 17 20.76 -14.01 2.93
C VAL A 17 19.93 -13.91 1.65
N PHE A 18 20.48 -13.32 0.58
CA PHE A 18 19.74 -13.19 -0.68
C PHE A 18 19.46 -14.54 -1.34
N VAL A 19 20.38 -15.50 -1.25
CA VAL A 19 20.13 -16.87 -1.73
C VAL A 19 18.99 -17.51 -0.96
N ALA A 20 18.94 -17.34 0.36
CA ALA A 20 17.83 -17.83 1.18
C ALA A 20 16.50 -17.15 0.78
N LEU A 21 16.48 -15.82 0.65
CA LEU A 21 15.30 -15.07 0.22
C LEU A 21 14.77 -15.51 -1.14
N LEU A 22 15.63 -15.65 -2.15
CA LEU A 22 15.23 -16.10 -3.49
C LEU A 22 14.69 -17.53 -3.47
N ARG A 23 15.27 -18.42 -2.65
CA ARG A 23 14.75 -19.77 -2.44
C ARG A 23 13.38 -19.75 -1.76
N SER A 24 13.17 -18.86 -0.79
CA SER A 24 11.87 -18.66 -0.15
C SER A 24 10.82 -18.15 -1.13
N PHE A 25 11.16 -17.23 -2.04
CA PHE A 25 10.24 -16.76 -3.09
C PHE A 25 9.88 -17.88 -4.06
N HIS A 26 10.85 -18.71 -4.45
CA HIS A 26 10.59 -19.89 -5.27
C HIS A 26 9.70 -20.92 -4.54
N ALA A 27 9.95 -21.16 -3.25
CA ALA A 27 9.14 -22.05 -2.43
C ALA A 27 7.70 -21.52 -2.29
N ALA A 28 7.53 -20.23 -2.03
CA ALA A 28 6.22 -19.58 -1.97
C ALA A 28 5.46 -19.71 -3.30
N HIS A 29 6.14 -19.49 -4.43
CA HIS A 29 5.54 -19.71 -5.74
C HIS A 29 5.08 -21.16 -5.94
N ASN A 30 5.92 -22.14 -5.59
CA ASN A 30 5.54 -23.56 -5.71
C ASN A 30 4.36 -23.92 -4.79
N LEU A 31 4.32 -23.37 -3.58
CA LEU A 31 3.21 -23.57 -2.64
C LEU A 31 1.91 -23.01 -3.20
N ILE A 32 1.94 -21.82 -3.82
CA ILE A 32 0.77 -21.24 -4.50
C ILE A 32 0.26 -22.19 -5.58
N LEU A 33 1.13 -22.77 -6.40
CA LEU A 33 0.72 -23.72 -7.44
C LEU A 33 0.17 -25.03 -6.84
N GLN A 34 0.76 -25.51 -5.75
CA GLN A 34 0.33 -26.73 -5.06
C GLN A 34 -1.08 -26.59 -4.45
N GLU A 35 -1.41 -25.41 -3.95
CA GLU A 35 -2.70 -25.12 -3.31
C GLU A 35 -3.73 -24.51 -4.28
N ASP A 36 -3.50 -24.60 -5.60
CA ASP A 36 -4.34 -23.98 -6.64
C ASP A 36 -4.63 -22.49 -6.37
N GLY A 37 -3.65 -21.79 -5.80
CA GLY A 37 -3.71 -20.37 -5.47
C GLY A 37 -3.62 -19.45 -6.69
N MET A 38 -4.01 -18.19 -6.50
CA MET A 38 -3.97 -17.16 -7.53
C MET A 38 -2.65 -16.36 -7.50
N LEU A 39 -2.69 -15.08 -7.86
CA LEU A 39 -1.51 -14.21 -7.96
C LEU A 39 -1.29 -13.45 -6.66
N THR A 40 -0.03 -13.23 -6.29
CA THR A 40 0.34 -12.37 -5.16
C THR A 40 1.62 -11.59 -5.42
N THR A 41 1.67 -10.36 -4.93
CA THR A 41 2.95 -9.67 -4.70
C THR A 41 3.63 -10.28 -3.47
N LEU A 42 4.93 -10.08 -3.33
CA LEU A 42 5.65 -10.47 -2.13
C LEU A 42 6.86 -9.56 -1.89
N THR A 43 6.92 -8.99 -0.69
CA THR A 43 8.05 -8.18 -0.22
C THR A 43 8.53 -8.75 1.10
N THR A 44 9.82 -9.00 1.22
CA THR A 44 10.43 -9.52 2.45
C THR A 44 11.66 -8.71 2.78
N ALA A 45 11.80 -8.30 4.04
CA ALA A 45 12.97 -7.58 4.56
C ALA A 45 13.60 -8.36 5.71
N VAL A 46 14.93 -8.48 5.68
CA VAL A 46 15.73 -9.10 6.75
C VAL A 46 16.71 -8.06 7.27
N VAL A 47 16.59 -7.71 8.55
CA VAL A 47 17.49 -6.76 9.23
C VAL A 47 18.55 -7.53 10.00
N LEU A 48 19.82 -7.23 9.73
CA LEU A 48 20.96 -7.97 10.27
C LEU A 48 22.01 -7.00 10.82
N PRO A 49 22.65 -7.30 11.95
CA PRO A 49 23.78 -6.51 12.43
C PRO A 49 25.00 -6.69 11.53
N LEU A 50 25.78 -5.63 11.34
CA LEU A 50 27.09 -5.71 10.69
C LEU A 50 28.17 -6.12 11.70
N ILE A 51 29.07 -7.01 11.28
CA ILE A 51 30.18 -7.46 12.12
C ILE A 51 31.06 -6.26 12.51
N SER A 52 31.40 -6.16 13.80
CA SER A 52 32.29 -5.13 14.35
C SER A 52 31.77 -3.69 14.18
N SER A 53 30.46 -3.51 14.16
CA SER A 53 29.79 -2.23 13.95
C SER A 53 28.50 -2.14 14.76
N GLU A 54 28.11 -0.93 15.18
CA GLU A 54 26.77 -0.63 15.73
C GLU A 54 25.73 -0.37 14.62
N ARG A 55 26.11 -0.62 13.36
CA ARG A 55 25.26 -0.47 12.18
C ARG A 55 24.60 -1.80 11.81
N TYR A 56 23.51 -1.67 11.08
CA TYR A 56 22.74 -2.79 10.57
C TYR A 56 22.61 -2.68 9.06
N VAL A 57 22.24 -3.78 8.42
CA VAL A 57 21.84 -3.82 7.02
C VAL A 57 20.45 -4.42 6.89
N VAL A 58 19.69 -3.91 5.93
CA VAL A 58 18.40 -4.44 5.51
C VAL A 58 18.58 -5.08 4.14
N CYS A 59 18.34 -6.38 4.05
CA CYS A 59 18.28 -7.12 2.79
C CYS A 59 16.80 -7.29 2.41
N VAL A 60 16.38 -6.70 1.29
CA VAL A 60 15.00 -6.80 0.80
C VAL A 60 14.97 -7.63 -0.47
N CYS A 61 14.01 -8.55 -0.58
CA CYS A 61 13.60 -9.15 -1.85
C CYS A 61 12.15 -8.76 -2.13
N ASN A 62 11.84 -8.35 -3.35
CA ASN A 62 10.51 -7.87 -3.71
C ASN A 62 10.11 -8.27 -5.12
N VAL A 63 8.87 -8.72 -5.28
CA VAL A 63 8.17 -8.88 -6.56
C VAL A 63 6.80 -8.21 -6.46
N GLY A 64 6.47 -7.39 -7.45
CA GLY A 64 5.27 -6.58 -7.44
C GLY A 64 5.47 -5.21 -6.79
N ASP A 65 4.37 -4.63 -6.32
CA ASP A 65 4.27 -3.21 -5.98
C ASP A 65 3.90 -2.95 -4.51
N SER A 66 4.05 -3.97 -3.67
CA SER A 66 4.22 -3.80 -2.23
C SER A 66 5.66 -3.35 -1.98
N LEU A 67 5.84 -2.28 -1.21
CA LEU A 67 7.12 -1.55 -1.17
C LEU A 67 7.74 -1.57 0.23
N ALA A 68 9.06 -1.39 0.27
CA ALA A 68 9.84 -1.37 1.50
C ALA A 68 10.49 0.00 1.71
N TYR A 69 10.53 0.47 2.96
CA TYR A 69 11.00 1.79 3.32
C TYR A 69 11.83 1.77 4.60
N VAL A 70 12.68 2.79 4.76
CA VAL A 70 13.30 3.16 6.03
C VAL A 70 12.80 4.54 6.42
N TYR A 71 12.33 4.69 7.65
CA TYR A 71 12.17 5.97 8.32
C TYR A 71 13.34 6.18 9.29
N SER A 72 14.00 7.32 9.15
CA SER A 72 15.02 7.78 10.08
C SER A 72 14.66 9.18 10.56
N ALA A 73 14.71 9.43 11.87
CA ALA A 73 14.40 10.75 12.41
C ALA A 73 15.31 11.86 11.81
N THR A 74 16.53 11.49 11.40
CA THR A 74 17.52 12.39 10.82
C THR A 74 17.39 12.53 9.30
N HIS A 75 17.17 11.42 8.58
CA HIS A 75 17.18 11.39 7.11
C HIS A 75 15.79 11.33 6.46
N GLY A 76 14.73 11.21 7.25
CA GLY A 76 13.35 11.04 6.79
C GLY A 76 13.08 9.68 6.16
N VAL A 77 12.05 9.63 5.31
CA VAL A 77 11.61 8.40 4.63
C VAL A 77 12.38 8.18 3.32
N ARG A 78 12.89 6.97 3.15
CA ARG A 78 13.54 6.52 1.91
C ARG A 78 12.99 5.16 1.50
N GLU A 79 12.69 4.97 0.22
CA GLU A 79 12.28 3.67 -0.30
C GLU A 79 13.50 2.77 -0.59
N ILE A 80 13.49 1.55 -0.05
CA ILE A 80 14.54 0.54 -0.18
C ILE A 80 14.44 -0.20 -1.52
N THR A 81 13.22 -0.41 -2.03
CA THR A 81 12.94 -1.09 -3.31
C THR A 81 13.42 -0.32 -4.55
N LYS A 82 14.02 0.86 -4.37
CA LYS A 82 14.68 1.67 -5.42
C LYS A 82 16.20 1.56 -5.43
N ALA A 83 16.80 1.00 -4.39
CA ALA A 83 18.23 1.15 -4.16
C ALA A 83 19.05 0.40 -5.22
N ARG A 84 19.61 1.17 -6.17
CA ARG A 84 20.80 0.78 -6.93
C ARG A 84 21.94 0.58 -5.93
N VAL A 85 22.47 -0.63 -5.86
CA VAL A 85 23.69 -0.90 -5.07
C VAL A 85 24.83 -0.07 -5.64
N GLN A 86 25.26 0.96 -4.89
CA GLN A 86 26.52 1.65 -5.09
C GLN A 86 27.34 1.59 -3.79
N LEU A 87 27.84 0.40 -3.43
CA LEU A 87 29.20 0.25 -2.92
C LEU A 87 29.62 -1.22 -2.91
N VAL A 88 30.93 -1.43 -3.07
CA VAL A 88 31.69 -2.70 -3.18
C VAL A 88 31.76 -3.31 -4.59
N LYS A 89 32.85 -2.94 -5.29
CA LYS A 89 33.43 -3.63 -6.45
C LYS A 89 33.76 -5.11 -6.14
N VAL A 90 32.79 -6.01 -6.01
CA VAL A 90 33.05 -7.47 -6.15
C VAL A 90 31.89 -8.23 -6.80
N LEU A 91 30.63 -7.79 -6.71
CA LEU A 91 29.54 -8.47 -7.42
C LEU A 91 28.49 -7.48 -7.89
N MET A 92 28.65 -6.99 -9.11
CA MET A 92 27.76 -6.05 -9.76
C MET A 92 26.49 -6.76 -10.23
N PHE A 93 25.53 -6.98 -9.33
CA PHE A 93 24.12 -7.08 -9.72
C PHE A 93 23.54 -5.67 -9.60
N VAL A 94 23.34 -5.02 -10.75
CA VAL A 94 22.60 -3.76 -10.81
C VAL A 94 21.14 -4.09 -10.57
N CYS A 95 20.66 -3.81 -9.37
CA CYS A 95 19.23 -3.91 -9.07
C CYS A 95 18.56 -2.68 -9.70
N ALA A 96 17.85 -2.90 -10.80
CA ALA A 96 16.84 -1.97 -11.26
C ALA A 96 15.76 -1.89 -10.16
N GLY A 97 15.25 -0.69 -9.85
CA GLY A 97 14.16 -0.57 -8.88
C GLY A 97 12.92 -1.35 -9.32
N SER A 98 12.02 -1.69 -8.39
CA SER A 98 10.79 -2.45 -8.68
C SER A 98 9.85 -1.74 -9.67
N HIS A 99 10.09 -0.45 -9.92
CA HIS A 99 9.43 0.34 -10.95
C HIS A 99 10.38 1.43 -11.47
N ASP A 100 10.22 1.82 -12.74
CA ASP A 100 10.95 2.95 -13.31
C ASP A 100 10.29 4.27 -12.89
N ILE A 101 11.02 5.07 -12.13
CA ILE A 101 10.54 6.33 -11.54
C ILE A 101 10.41 7.45 -12.57
N HIS A 102 10.99 7.25 -13.76
CA HIS A 102 10.82 8.14 -14.89
C HIS A 102 9.61 7.72 -15.75
N CYS A 103 9.07 6.53 -15.51
CA CYS A 103 7.86 6.04 -16.15
C CYS A 103 6.64 6.29 -15.25
N MET A 104 5.50 6.59 -15.87
CA MET A 104 4.27 6.77 -15.13
C MET A 104 3.75 5.43 -14.63
N ARG A 105 3.79 5.23 -13.30
CA ARG A 105 3.20 4.05 -12.67
C ARG A 105 1.68 4.04 -12.87
N ASP A 106 1.17 2.96 -13.47
CA ASP A 106 -0.23 2.58 -13.39
C ASP A 106 -0.45 1.86 -12.07
N MET A 107 -1.27 2.43 -11.18
CA MET A 107 -1.53 1.87 -9.85
C MET A 107 -2.40 0.60 -9.89
N ARG A 108 -2.85 0.16 -11.07
CA ARG A 108 -3.56 -1.13 -11.25
C ARG A 108 -2.62 -2.27 -11.64
N ASP A 109 -1.40 -1.95 -12.03
CA ASP A 109 -0.43 -2.91 -12.53
C ASP A 109 0.70 -3.07 -11.53
N ALA A 110 0.81 -4.27 -10.97
CA ALA A 110 1.87 -4.61 -10.02
C ALA A 110 3.23 -4.80 -10.71
N LEU A 111 3.28 -4.94 -12.05
CA LEU A 111 4.46 -5.21 -12.88
C LEU A 111 5.18 -6.54 -12.61
N GLY A 112 4.71 -7.32 -11.63
CA GLY A 112 5.18 -8.65 -11.32
C GLY A 112 4.38 -9.28 -10.18
N ALA A 113 4.31 -10.61 -10.21
CA ALA A 113 3.58 -11.41 -9.23
C ALA A 113 4.11 -12.85 -9.20
N LEU A 114 4.03 -13.46 -8.02
CA LEU A 114 4.13 -14.91 -7.89
C LEU A 114 2.78 -15.55 -8.21
N GLY A 115 2.83 -16.80 -8.67
CA GLY A 115 1.67 -17.61 -9.01
C GLY A 115 1.59 -17.88 -10.51
N PRO A 116 0.48 -18.46 -10.99
CA PRO A 116 0.31 -18.86 -12.39
C PRO A 116 -0.04 -17.67 -13.29
N VAL A 117 0.91 -16.74 -13.51
CA VAL A 117 0.68 -15.55 -14.38
C VAL A 117 0.62 -15.94 -15.85
N ASP A 118 1.62 -16.70 -16.32
CA ASP A 118 1.66 -17.29 -17.65
C ASP A 118 1.72 -18.82 -17.55
N GLY A 119 0.54 -19.43 -17.52
CA GLY A 119 0.37 -20.86 -17.30
C GLY A 119 0.72 -21.25 -15.87
N GLN A 120 1.96 -21.66 -15.62
CA GLN A 120 2.49 -21.99 -14.29
C GLN A 120 3.64 -21.06 -13.90
N ASN A 121 4.06 -20.16 -14.78
CA ASN A 121 5.21 -19.30 -14.54
C ASN A 121 4.81 -18.02 -13.79
N PRO A 122 5.67 -17.55 -12.87
CA PRO A 122 5.49 -16.25 -12.24
C PRO A 122 5.94 -15.12 -13.18
N GLU A 123 5.49 -13.90 -12.91
CA GLU A 123 6.00 -12.71 -13.58
C GLU A 123 7.03 -12.02 -12.69
N LEU A 124 8.30 -12.11 -13.09
CA LEU A 124 9.44 -11.63 -12.31
C LEU A 124 10.13 -10.40 -12.94
N ASN A 125 9.44 -9.70 -13.85
CA ASN A 125 9.98 -8.57 -14.61
C ASN A 125 10.52 -7.46 -13.70
N ASN A 126 9.91 -7.29 -12.52
CA ASN A 126 10.33 -6.33 -11.50
C ASN A 126 10.84 -6.97 -10.20
N LEU A 127 11.30 -8.24 -10.26
CA LEU A 127 11.94 -8.87 -9.10
C LEU A 127 13.21 -8.07 -8.73
N THR A 128 13.30 -7.66 -7.48
CA THR A 128 14.43 -6.89 -6.97
C THR A 128 15.01 -7.52 -5.71
N CYS A 129 16.33 -7.38 -5.56
CA CYS A 129 17.03 -7.59 -4.30
C CYS A 129 17.71 -6.27 -3.94
N SER A 130 17.57 -5.74 -2.75
CA SER A 130 18.24 -4.51 -2.36
C SER A 130 18.86 -4.59 -0.97
N LEU A 131 19.97 -3.88 -0.81
CA LEU A 131 20.72 -3.80 0.43
C LEU A 131 20.79 -2.33 0.85
N THR A 132 20.42 -2.02 2.09
CA THR A 132 20.48 -0.66 2.63
C THR A 132 21.05 -0.69 4.04
N GLU A 133 22.04 0.17 4.30
CA GLU A 133 22.57 0.38 5.65
C GLU A 133 21.59 1.23 6.47
N VAL A 134 21.39 0.82 7.72
CA VAL A 134 20.49 1.47 8.69
C VAL A 134 21.13 1.51 10.07
N GLU A 135 20.64 2.42 10.90
CA GLU A 135 21.17 2.69 12.24
C GLU A 135 20.19 2.21 13.32
N SER A 136 20.70 1.96 14.53
CA SER A 136 19.82 1.68 15.68
C SER A 136 18.83 2.83 15.89
N GLY A 137 17.55 2.50 16.06
CA GLY A 137 16.47 3.47 16.18
C GLY A 137 15.81 3.89 14.86
N ASP A 138 16.39 3.55 13.69
CA ASP A 138 15.65 3.63 12.43
C ASP A 138 14.48 2.63 12.43
N ILE A 139 13.43 2.91 11.66
CA ILE A 139 12.28 2.00 11.51
C ILE A 139 12.22 1.52 10.07
N VAL A 140 12.35 0.21 9.89
CA VAL A 140 12.14 -0.45 8.59
C VAL A 140 10.66 -0.83 8.51
N PHE A 141 10.00 -0.48 7.40
CA PHE A 141 8.59 -0.81 7.23
C PHE A 141 8.24 -1.22 5.81
N LEU A 142 7.27 -2.12 5.69
CA LEU A 142 6.72 -2.66 4.45
C LEU A 142 5.26 -2.22 4.36
N THR A 143 4.81 -1.90 3.14
CA THR A 143 3.43 -1.51 2.91
C THR A 143 2.86 -2.20 1.68
N SER A 144 1.57 -2.55 1.73
CA SER A 144 0.80 -2.82 0.51
C SER A 144 0.53 -1.52 -0.26
N ASP A 145 0.12 -1.66 -1.52
CA ASP A 145 -0.32 -0.58 -2.39
C ASP A 145 -1.54 0.19 -1.82
N GLY A 146 -2.43 -0.50 -1.09
CA GLY A 146 -3.54 0.09 -0.35
C GLY A 146 -3.13 1.10 0.73
N VAL A 147 -1.84 1.15 1.10
CA VAL A 147 -1.26 2.21 1.93
C VAL A 147 -0.37 3.14 1.09
N SER A 148 0.62 2.61 0.37
CA SER A 148 1.62 3.46 -0.30
C SER A 148 1.01 4.36 -1.37
N ASP A 149 0.01 3.89 -2.12
CA ASP A 149 -0.59 4.69 -3.19
C ASP A 149 -1.40 5.86 -2.65
N ASN A 150 -1.88 5.80 -1.40
CA ASN A 150 -2.59 6.90 -0.75
C ASN A 150 -1.69 8.12 -0.49
N PHE A 151 -0.36 7.95 -0.55
CA PHE A 151 0.60 9.05 -0.47
C PHE A 151 0.85 9.73 -1.82
N ASP A 152 0.47 9.10 -2.93
CA ASP A 152 0.64 9.68 -4.27
C ASP A 152 -0.21 10.95 -4.46
N PRO A 153 0.36 12.02 -5.05
CA PRO A 153 -0.31 13.30 -5.16
C PRO A 153 -1.53 13.33 -6.09
N VAL A 154 -1.58 12.42 -7.05
CA VAL A 154 -2.68 12.27 -7.99
C VAL A 154 -3.79 11.45 -7.35
N VAL A 155 -3.43 10.38 -6.64
CA VAL A 155 -4.38 9.56 -5.86
C VAL A 155 -5.04 10.42 -4.77
N GLY A 156 -4.27 11.25 -4.09
CA GLY A 156 -4.77 12.19 -3.10
C GLY A 156 -5.47 13.43 -3.67
N LYS A 157 -5.56 13.58 -5.00
CA LYS A 157 -6.25 14.67 -5.72
C LYS A 157 -5.71 16.09 -5.45
N PHE A 158 -4.41 16.22 -5.17
CA PHE A 158 -3.75 17.54 -5.04
C PHE A 158 -2.74 17.83 -6.16
N ALA A 159 -2.59 16.93 -7.13
CA ALA A 159 -1.89 17.15 -8.39
C ALA A 159 -2.57 16.42 -9.55
N VAL A 160 -2.22 16.79 -10.79
CA VAL A 160 -2.72 16.19 -12.04
C VAL A 160 -1.61 15.72 -12.95
N LEU A 161 -1.95 14.85 -13.89
CA LEU A 161 -1.01 14.30 -14.88
C LEU A 161 -0.81 15.23 -16.09
N PRO A 162 0.34 15.15 -16.77
CA PRO A 162 0.57 15.89 -18.01
C PRO A 162 -0.42 15.47 -19.11
N PRO A 163 -0.90 16.42 -19.96
CA PRO A 163 -1.94 16.16 -20.97
C PRO A 163 -1.62 15.05 -21.98
N SER A 164 -0.34 14.84 -22.31
CA SER A 164 0.12 13.87 -23.32
C SER A 164 0.01 12.40 -22.89
N GLN A 165 -0.40 12.13 -21.65
CA GLN A 165 -0.46 10.78 -21.08
C GLN A 165 -1.85 10.45 -20.52
N SER A 166 -2.84 11.30 -20.82
CA SER A 166 -4.26 11.07 -20.52
C SER A 166 -4.93 10.06 -21.48
N GLU A 167 -4.31 9.77 -22.64
CA GLU A 167 -4.94 9.02 -23.75
C GLU A 167 -4.75 7.49 -23.69
N GLY A 168 -4.15 6.96 -22.62
CA GLY A 168 -3.96 5.52 -22.42
C GLY A 168 -5.09 4.81 -21.67
N GLU A 169 -6.15 5.50 -21.23
CA GLU A 169 -7.22 4.88 -20.45
C GLU A 169 -8.50 4.68 -21.26
N GLY A 170 -8.85 3.41 -21.47
CA GLY A 170 -10.12 2.98 -22.01
C GLY A 170 -11.30 3.28 -21.07
N PHE A 171 -11.79 4.52 -21.10
CA PHE A 171 -13.19 4.82 -20.83
C PHE A 171 -13.97 4.83 -22.15
N ARG A 172 -14.19 3.66 -22.76
CA ARG A 172 -15.21 3.51 -23.81
C ARG A 172 -16.61 3.43 -23.19
N GLY A 173 -17.06 4.56 -22.62
CA GLY A 173 -18.47 4.88 -22.48
C GLY A 173 -18.95 5.47 -23.80
N ASN A 174 -19.76 4.71 -24.54
CA ASN A 174 -20.31 5.14 -25.82
C ASN A 174 -21.38 6.22 -25.58
N THR A 175 -21.00 7.50 -25.52
CA THR A 175 -21.94 8.64 -25.56
C THR A 175 -21.81 9.33 -26.91
N LYS A 176 -22.62 8.86 -27.87
CA LYS A 176 -23.08 9.73 -28.96
C LYS A 176 -23.97 10.81 -28.35
N THR A 177 -23.41 11.97 -28.05
CA THR A 177 -24.19 13.19 -27.86
C THR A 177 -23.68 14.25 -28.82
N ARG A 178 -24.60 14.68 -29.66
CA ARG A 178 -24.44 15.61 -30.77
C ARG A 178 -23.90 16.95 -30.29
N ASP A 179 -23.01 17.49 -31.11
CA ASP A 179 -22.70 18.90 -31.28
C ASP A 179 -23.94 19.79 -31.09
N SER A 180 -23.89 20.67 -30.11
CA SER A 180 -24.45 22.03 -30.16
C SER A 180 -24.25 22.68 -28.79
N PHE A 181 -23.25 23.54 -28.64
CA PHE A 181 -23.29 24.81 -27.89
C PHE A 181 -21.92 25.48 -27.99
N ARG A 182 -21.75 26.32 -29.01
CA ARG A 182 -20.75 27.40 -29.00
C ARG A 182 -21.40 28.65 -28.42
N PRO A 183 -20.73 29.37 -27.52
CA PRO A 183 -20.71 30.82 -27.55
C PRO A 183 -19.25 31.23 -27.83
N GLY A 184 -18.94 31.80 -28.98
CA GLY A 184 -19.19 33.22 -29.21
C GLY A 184 -17.98 33.99 -28.69
N GLY A 185 -17.03 34.27 -29.59
CA GLY A 185 -15.82 35.04 -29.26
C GLY A 185 -16.19 36.44 -28.78
N VAL A 186 -15.57 36.86 -27.68
CA VAL A 186 -15.58 38.26 -27.22
C VAL A 186 -14.13 38.67 -26.95
N LEU A 187 -13.78 39.83 -27.50
CA LEU A 187 -12.47 40.46 -27.45
C LEU A 187 -11.93 40.56 -26.01
N ARG A 188 -10.61 40.38 -25.89
CA ARG A 188 -9.83 40.76 -24.71
C ARG A 188 -9.98 42.25 -24.43
N SER A 189 -10.57 42.60 -23.28
CA SER A 189 -10.37 43.90 -22.65
C SER A 189 -9.18 43.81 -21.68
N PRO A 190 -8.25 44.79 -21.68
CA PRO A 190 -7.13 44.83 -20.75
C PRO A 190 -7.52 45.59 -19.48
N GLY A 191 -7.40 44.92 -18.33
CA GLY A 191 -7.44 45.55 -17.00
C GLY A 191 -8.61 45.10 -16.13
N ASP A 192 -8.38 44.04 -15.34
CA ASP A 192 -9.07 43.83 -14.08
C ASP A 192 -8.13 43.06 -13.13
N PRO A 193 -7.44 43.74 -12.19
CA PRO A 193 -6.69 43.08 -11.14
C PRO A 193 -7.65 42.84 -9.98
N LEU A 194 -8.08 41.59 -9.75
CA LEU A 194 -8.59 41.02 -8.48
C LEU A 194 -9.46 39.77 -8.74
N ASN A 195 -8.86 38.59 -8.99
CA ASN A 195 -9.45 37.29 -8.61
C ASN A 195 -8.41 36.14 -8.68
N PRO A 196 -7.85 35.62 -7.57
CA PRO A 196 -6.84 34.54 -7.62
C PRO A 196 -7.40 33.10 -7.61
N HIS A 197 -8.71 32.87 -7.53
CA HIS A 197 -9.25 31.51 -7.32
C HIS A 197 -9.87 30.90 -8.58
N ASN A 198 -8.99 30.44 -9.47
CA ASN A 198 -9.22 29.29 -10.33
C ASN A 198 -7.90 28.53 -10.41
N SER A 199 -7.48 27.96 -9.28
CA SER A 199 -6.21 27.23 -9.16
C SER A 199 -6.32 25.90 -9.88
N SER A 200 -5.84 25.84 -11.12
CA SER A 200 -5.47 24.58 -11.76
C SER A 200 -4.52 23.84 -10.81
N LEU A 201 -4.86 22.60 -10.45
CA LEU A 201 -3.98 21.74 -9.65
C LEU A 201 -2.60 21.65 -10.33
N PRO A 202 -1.49 21.56 -9.56
CA PRO A 202 -0.16 21.45 -10.11
C PRO A 202 -0.05 20.18 -10.97
N THR A 203 0.61 20.30 -12.12
CA THR A 203 0.95 19.15 -12.96
C THR A 203 2.27 18.56 -12.51
N VAL A 204 2.33 17.24 -12.29
CA VAL A 204 3.51 16.54 -11.78
C VAL A 204 3.97 15.43 -12.73
N GLN A 205 5.28 15.33 -12.93
CA GLN A 205 5.92 14.24 -13.68
C GLN A 205 6.08 12.99 -12.80
N ALA A 206 6.38 11.85 -13.43
CA ALA A 206 6.57 10.56 -12.75
C ALA A 206 7.52 10.64 -11.53
N TYR A 207 8.73 11.18 -11.72
CA TYR A 207 9.72 11.25 -10.64
C TYR A 207 9.25 12.16 -9.50
N GLN A 208 8.56 13.26 -9.84
CA GLN A 208 8.03 14.21 -8.87
C GLN A 208 6.91 13.59 -8.05
N ARG A 209 6.04 12.77 -8.65
CA ARG A 209 5.00 12.02 -7.92
C ARG A 209 5.62 11.18 -6.84
N HIS A 210 6.67 10.44 -7.19
CA HIS A 210 7.37 9.61 -6.25
C HIS A 210 8.01 10.44 -5.12
N GLU A 211 8.78 11.49 -5.44
CA GLU A 211 9.44 12.33 -4.42
C GLU A 211 8.43 12.97 -3.46
N LEU A 212 7.33 13.49 -4.00
CA LEU A 212 6.23 14.06 -3.20
C LEU A 212 5.56 13.01 -2.31
N SER A 213 5.48 11.75 -2.77
CA SER A 213 4.94 10.66 -1.94
C SER A 213 5.83 10.40 -0.72
N LEU A 214 7.15 10.32 -0.91
CA LEU A 214 8.10 10.15 0.19
C LEU A 214 8.09 11.35 1.15
N LEU A 215 8.07 12.58 0.61
CA LEU A 215 7.99 13.78 1.43
C LEU A 215 6.71 13.82 2.26
N ARG A 216 5.59 13.36 1.71
CA ARG A 216 4.32 13.30 2.43
C ARG A 216 4.30 12.20 3.50
N MET A 217 4.93 11.05 3.24
CA MET A 217 5.15 10.04 4.28
C MET A 217 6.02 10.60 5.40
N ASP A 218 7.13 11.27 5.07
CA ASP A 218 8.03 11.88 6.05
C ASP A 218 7.34 12.97 6.89
N ASP A 219 6.57 13.85 6.24
CA ASP A 219 5.81 14.90 6.91
C ASP A 219 4.76 14.31 7.87
N LEU A 220 4.03 13.28 7.42
CA LEU A 220 3.10 12.56 8.27
C LEU A 220 3.81 11.94 9.49
N LEU A 221 4.93 11.25 9.29
CA LEU A 221 5.65 10.58 10.39
C LEU A 221 6.32 11.56 11.36
N LYS A 222 6.64 12.78 10.94
CA LYS A 222 7.23 13.82 11.79
C LYS A 222 6.18 14.68 12.52
N HIS A 223 5.04 14.92 11.89
CA HIS A 223 4.08 15.93 12.35
C HIS A 223 2.66 15.38 12.57
N GLY A 224 2.41 14.09 12.31
CA GLY A 224 1.09 13.47 12.41
C GLY A 224 0.07 14.03 11.42
N VAL A 225 -1.15 13.47 11.43
CA VAL A 225 -2.24 13.89 10.51
C VAL A 225 -2.66 15.35 10.72
N SER A 226 -2.53 15.87 11.94
CA SER A 226 -2.86 17.26 12.27
C SER A 226 -1.77 18.27 11.93
N GLY A 227 -0.57 17.81 11.55
CA GLY A 227 0.60 18.66 11.34
C GLY A 227 1.22 19.24 12.61
N GLN A 228 0.76 18.83 13.81
CA GLN A 228 1.25 19.27 15.11
C GLN A 228 1.47 18.10 16.10
N GLY A 229 1.39 16.87 15.60
CA GLY A 229 1.66 15.66 16.36
C GLY A 229 3.16 15.48 16.63
N PRO A 230 3.52 14.66 17.64
CA PRO A 230 4.91 14.31 17.88
C PRO A 230 5.46 13.43 16.73
N PRO A 231 6.78 13.48 16.48
CA PRO A 231 7.42 12.52 15.60
C PRO A 231 7.24 11.09 16.09
N VAL A 232 7.06 10.16 15.15
CA VAL A 232 6.99 8.73 15.43
C VAL A 232 8.32 8.24 15.98
N GLY A 233 8.27 7.48 17.08
CA GLY A 233 9.46 6.94 17.75
C GLY A 233 9.60 5.42 17.72
N ASP A 234 8.55 4.69 17.29
CA ASP A 234 8.53 3.23 17.33
C ASP A 234 7.66 2.64 16.20
N ALA A 235 7.89 1.36 15.89
CA ALA A 235 7.22 0.64 14.82
C ALA A 235 5.69 0.58 14.96
N ARG A 236 5.17 0.50 16.20
CA ARG A 236 3.72 0.44 16.43
C ARG A 236 3.07 1.78 16.09
N SER A 237 3.62 2.87 16.60
CA SER A 237 3.16 4.23 16.32
C SER A 237 3.20 4.54 14.81
N LEU A 238 4.22 4.04 14.10
CA LEU A 238 4.31 4.13 12.64
C LEU A 238 3.13 3.43 11.95
N CYS A 239 2.86 2.16 12.29
CA CYS A 239 1.78 1.38 11.71
C CYS A 239 0.42 2.02 11.96
N GLU A 240 0.15 2.43 13.19
CA GLU A 240 -1.10 3.09 13.57
C GLU A 240 -1.33 4.36 12.75
N LEU A 241 -0.28 5.19 12.58
CA LEU A 241 -0.39 6.46 11.87
C LEU A 241 -0.58 6.30 10.35
N LEU A 242 0.12 5.35 9.71
CA LEU A 242 -0.05 5.08 8.27
C LEU A 242 -1.44 4.52 7.94
N LEU A 243 -1.97 3.64 8.81
CA LEU A 243 -3.31 3.08 8.67
C LEU A 243 -4.40 4.13 8.96
N ASP A 244 -4.24 4.95 10.00
CA ASP A 244 -5.16 6.04 10.32
C ASP A 244 -5.24 7.04 9.15
N PHE A 245 -4.10 7.42 8.59
CA PHE A 245 -4.04 8.29 7.41
C PHE A 245 -4.79 7.68 6.21
N SER A 246 -4.52 6.43 5.84
CA SER A 246 -5.17 5.75 4.71
C SER A 246 -6.68 5.62 4.93
N THR A 247 -7.09 5.33 6.17
CA THR A 247 -8.49 5.23 6.59
C THR A 247 -9.20 6.58 6.45
N ARG A 248 -8.59 7.68 6.91
CA ARG A 248 -9.16 9.03 6.80
C ARG A 248 -9.24 9.51 5.36
N LEU A 249 -8.17 9.32 4.57
CA LEU A 249 -8.14 9.76 3.18
C LEU A 249 -9.23 9.07 2.35
N THR A 250 -9.51 7.80 2.63
CA THR A 250 -10.52 7.00 1.92
C THR A 250 -11.93 7.08 2.52
N ALA A 251 -12.15 7.85 3.59
CA ALA A 251 -13.43 7.89 4.31
C ALA A 251 -14.62 8.24 3.40
N ALA A 252 -14.45 9.22 2.51
CA ALA A 252 -15.50 9.60 1.56
C ALA A 252 -15.80 8.48 0.54
N LYS A 253 -14.78 7.74 0.08
CA LYS A 253 -14.97 6.57 -0.81
C LYS A 253 -15.73 5.46 -0.11
N ARG A 254 -15.37 5.16 1.14
CA ARG A 254 -16.05 4.16 1.96
C ARG A 254 -17.51 4.53 2.19
N HIS A 255 -17.80 5.77 2.60
CA HIS A 255 -19.17 6.26 2.76
C HIS A 255 -20.02 6.12 1.48
N ILE A 256 -19.44 6.35 0.29
CA ILE A 256 -20.16 6.17 -0.98
C ILE A 256 -20.43 4.68 -1.25
N LEU A 257 -19.47 3.79 -0.97
CA LEU A 257 -19.57 2.36 -1.28
C LEU A 257 -20.37 1.56 -0.24
N GLU A 258 -20.43 2.05 0.99
CA GLU A 258 -21.16 1.47 2.12
C GLU A 258 -22.60 2.01 2.21
N ASP A 259 -23.01 2.89 1.29
CA ASP A 259 -24.36 3.44 1.21
C ASP A 259 -25.41 2.31 1.09
N PRO A 260 -26.31 2.16 2.09
CA PRO A 260 -27.33 1.11 2.08
C PRO A 260 -28.20 1.11 0.83
N ASP A 261 -28.44 2.27 0.20
CA ASP A 261 -29.26 2.39 -1.01
C ASP A 261 -28.62 1.69 -2.23
N LEU A 262 -27.34 1.33 -2.16
CA LEU A 262 -26.68 0.52 -3.17
C LEU A 262 -27.06 -0.96 -3.08
N TYR A 263 -27.48 -1.44 -1.91
CA TYR A 263 -27.69 -2.85 -1.61
C TYR A 263 -29.14 -3.19 -1.28
N TYR A 264 -29.90 -2.22 -0.75
CA TYR A 264 -31.25 -2.41 -0.27
C TYR A 264 -32.23 -1.44 -0.94
N THR A 265 -33.51 -1.81 -0.94
CA THR A 265 -34.60 -0.91 -1.28
C THR A 265 -35.67 -1.00 -0.21
N VAL A 266 -36.30 0.14 0.09
CA VAL A 266 -37.49 0.19 0.92
C VAL A 266 -38.67 -0.30 0.09
N ASN A 267 -39.51 -1.18 0.64
CA ASN A 267 -40.76 -1.57 0.01
C ASN A 267 -41.88 -0.60 0.44
N PRO A 268 -42.36 0.30 -0.44
CA PRO A 268 -43.43 1.24 -0.10
C PRO A 268 -44.83 0.59 -0.03
N GLY A 269 -44.95 -0.75 -0.03
CA GLY A 269 -46.23 -1.47 -0.20
C GLY A 269 -46.50 -2.64 0.74
N SER A 270 -45.62 -2.95 1.71
CA SER A 270 -45.91 -3.95 2.73
C SER A 270 -46.49 -3.25 3.96
N GLU A 271 -47.71 -3.62 4.33
CA GLU A 271 -48.41 -3.20 5.55
C GLU A 271 -47.47 -3.25 6.77
N GLN A 272 -47.51 -2.17 7.56
CA GLN A 272 -46.85 -2.09 8.85
C GLN A 272 -47.39 -3.20 9.76
N VAL A 273 -46.56 -4.17 10.13
CA VAL A 273 -46.91 -5.08 11.23
C VAL A 273 -46.64 -4.33 12.53
N LEU A 274 -47.69 -3.77 13.11
CA LEU A 274 -47.68 -3.24 14.47
C LEU A 274 -47.48 -4.42 15.43
N VAL A 275 -46.25 -4.61 15.93
CA VAL A 275 -46.03 -5.48 17.08
C VAL A 275 -46.41 -4.67 18.32
N ALA A 276 -47.56 -5.00 18.91
CA ALA A 276 -47.98 -4.43 20.18
C ALA A 276 -46.99 -4.84 21.27
N HIS A 277 -46.11 -3.92 21.67
CA HIS A 277 -45.36 -4.04 22.91
C HIS A 277 -46.06 -3.18 23.98
N ASN A 278 -46.34 -3.84 25.09
CA ASN A 278 -46.98 -3.26 26.27
C ASN A 278 -46.23 -2.00 26.74
N GLU A 279 -47.01 -1.05 27.24
CA GLU A 279 -46.60 0.27 27.73
C GLU A 279 -45.48 0.19 28.77
N GLU A 280 -44.29 0.71 28.44
CA GLU A 280 -43.57 1.74 29.20
C GLU A 280 -42.18 1.96 28.59
N SER A 281 -41.87 3.23 28.29
CA SER A 281 -40.58 3.79 27.88
C SER A 281 -40.35 3.94 26.37
N LEU A 282 -40.00 5.18 26.03
CA LEU A 282 -40.17 5.86 24.76
C LEU A 282 -38.84 5.88 23.99
N GLU A 283 -38.77 5.18 22.85
CA GLU A 283 -37.98 5.51 21.64
C GLU A 283 -38.28 4.43 20.58
N HIS A 284 -39.31 4.67 19.76
CA HIS A 284 -39.70 3.78 18.65
C HIS A 284 -39.02 4.24 17.35
N GLU A 285 -37.92 3.60 16.94
CA GLU A 285 -37.47 3.65 15.55
C GLU A 285 -38.26 2.62 14.73
N ILE A 286 -39.19 3.12 13.90
CA ILE A 286 -39.97 2.32 12.97
C ILE A 286 -39.08 2.00 11.76
N ALA A 287 -38.37 0.86 11.78
CA ALA A 287 -37.61 0.41 10.63
C ALA A 287 -38.55 -0.17 9.55
N ALA A 288 -38.68 0.53 8.42
CA ALA A 288 -39.40 0.01 7.26
C ALA A 288 -38.74 -1.30 6.76
N PRO A 289 -39.51 -2.32 6.34
CA PRO A 289 -38.93 -3.56 5.84
C PRO A 289 -38.13 -3.29 4.56
N VAL A 290 -36.81 -3.41 4.69
CA VAL A 290 -35.84 -3.31 3.59
C VAL A 290 -35.67 -4.68 2.93
N THR A 291 -35.66 -4.70 1.60
CA THR A 291 -35.38 -5.90 0.81
C THR A 291 -34.04 -5.74 0.10
N GLU A 292 -33.22 -6.78 0.15
CA GLU A 292 -31.96 -6.82 -0.58
C GLU A 292 -32.22 -6.82 -2.09
N LEU A 293 -31.50 -5.95 -2.79
CA LEU A 293 -31.57 -5.84 -4.24
C LEU A 293 -30.95 -7.06 -4.92
N SER A 294 -31.45 -7.40 -6.11
CA SER A 294 -30.78 -8.40 -6.94
C SER A 294 -29.35 -7.99 -7.30
N ARG A 295 -28.45 -8.95 -7.51
CA ARG A 295 -27.05 -8.69 -7.91
C ARG A 295 -26.92 -7.78 -9.14
N THR A 296 -27.85 -7.88 -10.10
CA THR A 296 -27.87 -7.05 -11.31
C THR A 296 -28.20 -5.59 -10.99
N GLU A 297 -29.14 -5.37 -10.08
CA GLU A 297 -29.54 -4.03 -9.63
C GLU A 297 -28.44 -3.39 -8.78
N GLN A 298 -27.87 -4.15 -7.82
CA GLN A 298 -26.70 -3.71 -7.05
C GLN A 298 -25.54 -3.28 -7.96
N ARG A 299 -25.22 -4.09 -8.99
CA ARG A 299 -24.18 -3.76 -9.97
C ARG A 299 -24.48 -2.47 -10.74
N THR A 300 -25.74 -2.25 -11.11
CA THR A 300 -26.16 -1.04 -11.84
C THR A 300 -26.04 0.20 -10.96
N ARG A 301 -26.48 0.11 -9.70
CA ARG A 301 -26.38 1.19 -8.72
C ARG A 301 -24.92 1.51 -8.37
N ARG A 302 -24.10 0.49 -8.12
CA ARG A 302 -22.64 0.64 -7.89
C ARG A 302 -21.95 1.29 -9.09
N LYS A 303 -22.32 0.94 -10.32
CA LYS A 303 -21.76 1.57 -11.52
C LYS A 303 -22.04 3.08 -11.58
N ARG A 304 -23.23 3.52 -11.15
CA ARG A 304 -23.55 4.97 -11.04
C ARG A 304 -22.76 5.63 -9.91
N ALA A 305 -22.56 4.94 -8.79
CA ALA A 305 -21.74 5.44 -7.68
C ALA A 305 -20.25 5.58 -8.07
N CYS A 306 -19.73 4.74 -8.98
CA CYS A 306 -18.35 4.83 -9.47
C CYS A 306 -17.99 6.20 -10.05
N GLU A 307 -18.94 6.91 -10.67
CA GLU A 307 -18.71 8.28 -11.17
C GLU A 307 -18.35 9.24 -10.03
N LYS A 308 -18.98 9.07 -8.85
CA LYS A 308 -18.66 9.85 -7.65
C LYS A 308 -17.30 9.45 -7.06
N LEU A 309 -16.92 8.17 -7.17
CA LEU A 309 -15.64 7.67 -6.63
C LEU A 309 -14.41 8.27 -7.32
N VAL A 310 -14.51 8.67 -8.58
CA VAL A 310 -13.41 9.31 -9.31
C VAL A 310 -13.11 10.71 -8.76
N MET A 311 -14.10 11.37 -8.15
CA MET A 311 -14.00 12.75 -7.66
C MET A 311 -13.45 12.84 -6.24
N VAL A 312 -13.45 11.75 -5.48
CA VAL A 312 -12.97 11.71 -4.10
C VAL A 312 -11.54 11.15 -4.03
N PRO A 313 -10.71 11.62 -3.08
CA PRO A 313 -9.32 11.19 -2.96
C PRO A 313 -9.19 9.76 -2.41
N GLY A 314 -7.98 9.23 -2.58
CA GLY A 314 -7.54 7.96 -2.00
C GLY A 314 -7.76 6.75 -2.90
N LYS A 315 -7.02 5.67 -2.63
CA LYS A 315 -7.19 4.34 -3.21
C LYS A 315 -7.73 3.43 -2.12
N LEU A 316 -8.80 2.68 -2.41
CA LEU A 316 -9.45 1.79 -1.46
C LEU A 316 -9.13 0.34 -1.83
N ASP A 317 -8.02 -0.14 -1.30
CA ASP A 317 -7.50 -1.50 -1.45
C ASP A 317 -7.12 -2.10 -0.10
N HIS A 318 -6.66 -3.34 -0.09
CA HIS A 318 -6.19 -4.01 1.10
C HIS A 318 -5.00 -3.26 1.70
N ALA A 319 -5.17 -2.71 2.91
CA ALA A 319 -4.17 -1.90 3.59
C ALA A 319 -3.42 -2.74 4.63
N THR A 320 -2.11 -2.88 4.47
CA THR A 320 -1.25 -3.59 5.41
C THR A 320 0.04 -2.82 5.62
N VAL A 321 0.49 -2.77 6.86
CA VAL A 321 1.78 -2.23 7.26
C VAL A 321 2.45 -3.20 8.22
N VAL A 322 3.72 -3.51 7.98
CA VAL A 322 4.58 -4.25 8.91
C VAL A 322 5.79 -3.38 9.18
N ALA A 323 6.17 -3.19 10.44
CA ALA A 323 7.29 -2.34 10.81
C ALA A 323 8.16 -2.99 11.89
N TYR A 324 9.45 -2.65 11.88
CA TYR A 324 10.45 -3.13 12.82
C TYR A 324 11.41 -1.99 13.19
N THR A 325 11.57 -1.76 14.50
CA THR A 325 12.55 -0.81 15.03
C THR A 325 13.92 -1.47 15.08
N VAL A 326 14.88 -0.91 14.36
CA VAL A 326 16.24 -1.43 14.27
C VAL A 326 16.93 -1.35 15.64
N GLY A 327 17.56 -2.46 16.04
CA GLY A 327 18.29 -2.57 17.31
C GLY A 327 17.47 -3.09 18.49
N GLU A 328 16.17 -3.39 18.31
CA GLU A 328 15.35 -4.00 19.37
C GLU A 328 15.68 -5.49 19.60
N TYR A 329 16.01 -6.23 18.55
CA TYR A 329 16.39 -7.64 18.68
C TYR A 329 17.77 -7.80 19.34
N LYS A 330 17.76 -7.95 20.66
CA LYS A 330 18.90 -8.40 21.44
C LYS A 330 18.86 -9.93 21.48
N GLY A 331 19.58 -10.58 20.56
CA GLY A 331 19.68 -12.04 20.51
C GLY A 331 19.85 -12.64 21.91
N GLY A 332 19.15 -13.74 22.17
CA GLY A 332 19.01 -14.36 23.49
C GLY A 332 20.29 -14.36 24.32
N HIS A 333 20.12 -14.04 25.60
CA HIS A 333 21.14 -14.01 26.64
C HIS A 333 22.21 -15.11 26.44
N SER A 334 23.48 -14.71 26.50
CA SER A 334 24.55 -15.63 26.89
C SER A 334 24.10 -16.41 28.15
N PRO A 335 24.17 -17.75 28.18
CA PRO A 335 23.63 -18.53 29.28
C PRO A 335 24.51 -18.32 30.52
N LYS A 336 24.08 -17.44 31.41
CA LYS A 336 24.47 -17.49 32.81
C LYS A 336 23.29 -18.07 33.58
N ASP A 337 23.59 -19.17 34.26
CA ASP A 337 22.76 -19.96 35.15
C ASP A 337 21.75 -20.91 34.49
N GLY A 338 22.14 -22.19 34.54
CA GLY A 338 21.32 -23.32 34.15
C GLY A 338 20.06 -23.42 34.98
N ARG A 339 18.93 -23.05 34.38
CA ARG A 339 17.60 -23.63 34.59
C ARG A 339 16.84 -23.50 33.27
N THR A 340 16.69 -24.63 32.60
CA THR A 340 15.97 -24.77 31.33
C THR A 340 14.48 -24.51 31.55
N ASN A 341 13.95 -23.40 31.02
CA ASN A 341 12.52 -23.25 30.77
C ASN A 341 12.24 -23.62 29.31
N HIS A 342 11.39 -24.62 29.14
CA HIS A 342 11.13 -25.36 27.90
C HIS A 342 10.16 -24.63 26.94
N SER A 343 10.20 -23.30 26.86
CA SER A 343 9.15 -22.53 26.16
C SER A 343 9.63 -21.62 25.02
N ASP A 344 10.93 -21.46 24.80
CA ASP A 344 11.45 -20.49 23.80
C ASP A 344 11.85 -21.14 22.45
N GLU A 345 11.64 -22.45 22.30
CA GLU A 345 11.98 -23.19 21.07
C GLU A 345 10.86 -23.14 20.01
N LEU A 346 9.71 -22.52 20.31
CA LEU A 346 8.50 -22.59 19.46
C LEU A 346 8.30 -21.42 18.49
N LEU A 347 9.17 -20.41 18.48
CA LEU A 347 8.99 -19.23 17.61
C LEU A 347 9.80 -19.27 16.31
N LEU A 348 10.69 -20.25 16.13
CA LEU A 348 11.45 -20.42 14.88
C LEU A 348 10.86 -21.46 13.91
N GLU A 349 9.77 -22.12 14.27
CA GLU A 349 9.20 -23.22 13.47
C GLU A 349 7.98 -22.85 12.61
N THR A 350 7.59 -21.57 12.53
CA THR A 350 6.39 -21.16 11.76
C THR A 350 6.68 -20.19 10.62
N VAL A 351 7.87 -20.25 10.03
CA VAL A 351 8.12 -19.59 8.73
C VAL A 351 8.77 -20.60 7.79
N LEU A 352 7.92 -21.45 7.19
CA LEU A 352 8.18 -22.13 5.92
C LEU A 352 6.91 -22.01 5.06
#